data_AF-A0A924M2B4-F1
#
_entry.id   AF-A0A924M2B4-F1
#
_cell.length_a   1.000
_cell.length_b   1.000
_cell.length_c   1.000
_cell.angle_alpha   90.00
_cell.angle_beta   90.00
_cell.angle_gamma   90.00
#
_symmetry.space_group_name_H-M   'P 1'
#
loop_
_entity.id
_entity.type
_entity.pdbx_description
1 polymer ?
#
loop_
_entity_poly.entity_id
_entity_poly.type
_entity_poly.pdbx_seq_one_letter_code
_entity_poly.pdbx_strand_id
1 'polypeptide(L)'
;MLVALRNVDKYYGSQKVLEGVNFSLEPGQRVALVGRNGAGKSTLLRLLTREEEPLGGQVLRSKGVQIGLLRQDPVFPANSTIQDVLERAFHELDSLEDDLERLNIKVSQDPENIALLEEYNAALEHYQLRGGYQRRSRLEGVLLAFGFRGREFEQVSKLSGG
;
A
#
# COMPACT_ATOMS: atom_id res chain seq x y z
N MET A 1 6.08 -9.90 -15.15
CA MET A 1 5.32 -8.65 -15.31
C MET A 1 4.54 -8.36 -14.04
N LEU A 2 4.55 -7.12 -13.53
CA LEU A 2 3.68 -6.69 -12.41
C LEU A 2 2.45 -5.94 -12.92
N VAL A 3 2.66 -4.97 -13.81
CA VAL A 3 1.62 -4.15 -14.44
C VAL A 3 2.03 -3.76 -15.86
N ALA A 4 1.07 -3.63 -16.76
CA ALA A 4 1.30 -3.15 -18.13
C ALA A 4 0.12 -2.33 -18.66
N LEU A 5 0.42 -1.31 -19.45
CA LEU A 5 -0.51 -0.55 -20.28
C LEU A 5 -0.33 -1.01 -21.73
N ARG A 6 -1.43 -1.30 -22.42
CA ARG A 6 -1.44 -1.63 -23.85
C ARG A 6 -2.36 -0.67 -24.58
N ASN A 7 -1.77 0.12 -25.47
CA ASN A 7 -2.44 1.12 -26.30
C ASN A 7 -3.42 2.00 -25.51
N VAL A 8 -2.99 2.48 -24.34
CA VAL A 8 -3.88 3.17 -23.41
C VAL A 8 -4.09 4.61 -23.82
N ASP A 9 -5.37 4.97 -23.96
CA ASP A 9 -5.81 6.33 -24.23
C ASP A 9 -6.57 6.93 -23.04
N LYS A 10 -6.37 8.23 -22.81
CA LYS A 10 -7.13 8.98 -21.80
C LYS A 10 -7.36 10.42 -22.22
N TYR A 11 -8.61 10.86 -22.06
CA TYR A 11 -9.11 12.16 -22.45
C TYR A 11 -9.85 12.80 -21.27
N TYR A 12 -9.75 14.12 -21.14
CA TYR A 12 -10.65 14.91 -20.31
C TYR A 12 -11.32 15.96 -21.21
N GLY A 13 -12.62 15.76 -21.49
CA GLY A 13 -13.32 16.53 -22.52
C GLY A 13 -12.65 16.34 -23.88
N SER A 14 -12.30 17.44 -24.55
CA SER A 14 -11.58 17.43 -25.83
C SER A 14 -10.06 17.28 -25.68
N GLN A 15 -9.52 17.39 -24.47
CA GLN A 15 -8.08 17.31 -24.24
C GLN A 15 -7.63 15.85 -24.15
N LYS A 16 -6.80 15.42 -25.11
CA LYS A 16 -6.12 14.13 -25.07
C LYS A 16 -4.91 14.24 -24.14
N VAL A 17 -4.92 13.50 -23.04
CA VAL A 17 -3.86 13.51 -22.02
C VAL A 17 -2.90 12.34 -22.20
N LEU A 18 -3.41 11.17 -22.61
CA LEU A 18 -2.61 10.01 -22.99
C LEU A 18 -3.12 9.47 -24.33
N GLU A 19 -2.19 9.09 -25.21
CA GLU A 19 -2.47 8.56 -26.54
C GLU A 19 -1.61 7.33 -26.81
N GLY A 20 -2.24 6.18 -27.04
CA GLY A 20 -1.57 4.95 -27.45
C GLY A 20 -0.46 4.49 -26.51
N VAL A 21 -0.58 4.76 -25.21
CA VAL A 21 0.52 4.53 -24.26
C VAL A 21 0.73 3.03 -24.06
N ASN A 22 1.96 2.59 -24.31
CA ASN A 22 2.44 1.24 -24.04
C ASN A 22 3.54 1.30 -22.98
N PHE A 23 3.34 0.59 -21.88
CA PHE A 23 4.27 0.57 -20.76
C PHE A 23 4.17 -0.78 -20.04
N SER A 24 5.26 -1.24 -19.44
CA SER A 24 5.25 -2.42 -18.58
C SER A 24 6.29 -2.27 -17.48
N LEU A 25 5.95 -2.73 -16.29
CA LEU A 25 6.84 -2.79 -15.14
C LEU A 25 7.05 -4.24 -14.73
N GLU A 26 8.31 -4.67 -14.65
CA GLU A 26 8.72 -6.00 -14.22
C GLU A 26 9.14 -6.02 -12.74
N PRO A 27 9.08 -7.19 -12.08
CA PRO A 27 9.60 -7.35 -10.72
C PRO A 27 11.06 -6.86 -10.60
N GLY A 28 11.35 -6.12 -9.54
CA GLY A 28 12.69 -5.57 -9.27
C GLY A 28 13.05 -4.30 -10.04
N GLN A 29 12.23 -3.87 -11.00
CA GLN A 29 12.49 -2.63 -11.73
C GLN A 29 12.15 -1.39 -10.90
N ARG A 30 12.96 -0.35 -11.09
CA ARG A 30 12.70 1.01 -10.61
C ARG A 30 12.65 1.93 -11.82
N VAL A 31 11.53 2.61 -12.01
CA VAL A 31 11.29 3.45 -13.18
C VAL A 31 10.96 4.87 -12.71
N ALA A 32 11.59 5.85 -13.35
CA ALA A 32 11.26 7.26 -13.16
C ALA A 32 10.39 7.74 -14.33
N LEU A 33 9.21 8.30 -14.02
CA LEU A 33 8.35 8.93 -15.01
C LEU A 33 8.61 10.43 -15.05
N VAL A 34 9.22 10.90 -16.14
CA VAL A 34 9.59 12.31 -16.33
C VAL A 34 8.76 12.97 -17.43
N GLY A 35 8.53 14.27 -17.31
CA GLY A 35 7.77 15.05 -18.28
C GLY A 35 7.30 16.38 -17.70
N ARG A 36 6.89 17.30 -18.58
CA ARG A 36 6.39 18.63 -18.17
C ARG A 36 5.12 18.52 -17.31
N ASN A 37 4.77 19.60 -16.60
CA ASN A 37 3.46 19.69 -15.95
C ASN A 37 2.35 19.59 -17.01
N GLY A 38 1.30 18.83 -16.69
CA GLY A 38 0.23 18.53 -17.65
C GLY A 38 0.51 17.39 -18.63
N ALA A 39 1.72 16.80 -18.65
CA ALA A 39 2.06 15.69 -19.56
C ALA A 39 1.38 14.33 -19.22
N GLY A 40 0.35 14.32 -18.36
CA GLY A 40 -0.39 13.10 -18.04
C GLY A 40 0.24 12.16 -17.01
N LYS A 41 1.32 12.55 -16.32
CA LYS A 41 2.00 11.71 -15.31
C LYS A 41 1.06 11.23 -14.20
N SER A 42 0.34 12.15 -13.56
CA SER A 42 -0.62 11.81 -12.51
C SER A 42 -1.78 10.97 -13.05
N THR A 43 -2.21 11.22 -14.29
CA THR A 43 -3.22 10.39 -14.98
C THR A 43 -2.73 8.97 -15.18
N LEU A 44 -1.47 8.77 -15.61
CA LEU A 44 -0.88 7.44 -15.75
C LEU A 44 -0.82 6.71 -14.41
N LEU A 45 -0.43 7.39 -13.33
CA LEU A 45 -0.42 6.81 -11.98
C LEU A 45 -1.83 6.39 -11.53
N ARG A 46 -2.86 7.23 -11.76
CA ARG A 46 -4.26 6.90 -11.44
C ARG A 46 -4.79 5.72 -12.24
N LEU A 47 -4.40 5.61 -13.52
CA LEU A 47 -4.73 4.44 -14.34
C LEU A 47 -4.05 3.17 -13.82
N LEU A 48 -2.80 3.26 -13.34
CA LEU A 48 -2.09 2.13 -12.73
C LEU A 48 -2.71 1.70 -11.40
N THR A 49 -3.23 2.63 -10.60
CA THR A 49 -3.83 2.35 -9.28
C THR A 49 -5.32 2.00 -9.32
N ARG A 50 -5.94 1.97 -10.50
CA ARG A 50 -7.39 1.78 -10.70
C ARG A 50 -8.26 2.93 -10.15
N GLU A 51 -7.66 4.07 -9.84
CA GLU A 51 -8.42 5.28 -9.52
C GLU A 51 -9.18 5.81 -10.75
N GLU A 52 -8.69 5.49 -11.95
CA GLU A 52 -9.36 5.78 -13.19
C GLU A 52 -9.25 4.59 -14.16
N GLU A 53 -10.24 4.46 -15.04
CA GLU A 53 -10.21 3.52 -16.15
C GLU A 53 -9.72 4.19 -17.44
N PRO A 54 -9.05 3.43 -18.33
CA PRO A 54 -8.68 3.92 -19.65
C PRO A 54 -9.94 4.09 -20.52
N LEU A 55 -9.91 5.03 -21.48
CA LEU A 55 -10.97 5.18 -22.47
C LEU A 55 -10.74 4.32 -23.72
N GLY A 56 -9.48 3.95 -23.97
CA GLY A 56 -9.07 3.01 -25.01
C GLY A 56 -7.90 2.16 -24.52
N GLY A 57 -7.74 0.96 -25.09
CA GLY A 57 -6.72 0.01 -24.65
C GLY A 57 -7.04 -0.65 -23.30
N GLN A 58 -6.01 -1.14 -22.61
CA GLN A 58 -6.20 -1.86 -21.34
C GLN A 58 -5.00 -1.75 -20.37
N VAL A 59 -5.31 -1.83 -19.07
CA VAL A 59 -4.30 -1.92 -18.00
C VAL A 59 -4.31 -3.32 -17.39
N LEU A 60 -3.27 -4.10 -17.66
CA LEU A 60 -3.06 -5.46 -17.16
C LEU A 60 -2.30 -5.44 -15.84
N ARG A 61 -2.71 -6.28 -14.89
CA ARG A 61 -2.06 -6.44 -13.59
C ARG A 61 -1.94 -7.92 -13.27
N SER A 62 -0.81 -8.32 -12.68
CA SER A 62 -0.61 -9.69 -12.25
C SER A 62 -1.50 -10.04 -11.05
N LYS A 63 -1.92 -11.30 -10.96
CA LYS A 63 -2.76 -11.77 -9.86
C LYS A 63 -2.03 -11.57 -8.53
N GLY A 64 -2.71 -10.99 -7.54
CA GLY A 64 -2.16 -10.74 -6.21
C GLY A 64 -1.25 -9.51 -6.10
N VAL A 65 -1.04 -8.73 -7.17
CA VAL A 65 -0.25 -7.49 -7.05
C VAL A 65 -1.01 -6.44 -6.24
N GLN A 66 -0.37 -5.88 -5.22
CA GLN A 66 -0.85 -4.71 -4.50
C GLN A 66 -0.12 -3.47 -5.02
N ILE A 67 -0.87 -2.39 -5.25
CA ILE A 67 -0.33 -1.12 -5.76
C ILE A 67 -0.66 -0.04 -4.74
N GLY A 68 0.37 0.57 -4.15
CA GLY A 68 0.25 1.75 -3.29
C GLY A 68 0.63 3.01 -4.05
N LEU A 69 -0.11 4.11 -3.80
CA LEU A 69 0.19 5.44 -4.32
C LEU A 69 0.43 6.40 -3.17
N LEU A 70 1.63 6.96 -3.09
CA LEU A 70 1.90 8.09 -2.21
C LEU A 70 1.43 9.37 -2.89
N ARG A 71 0.43 10.03 -2.31
CA ARG A 71 -0.08 11.31 -2.84
C ARG A 71 0.91 12.44 -2.54
N GLN A 72 0.90 13.44 -3.40
CA GLN A 72 1.73 14.64 -3.24
C GLN A 72 1.36 15.41 -1.97
N ASP A 73 0.07 15.55 -1.70
CA ASP A 73 -0.47 16.18 -0.50
C ASP A 73 -1.26 15.12 0.30
N PRO A 74 -0.64 14.44 1.27
CA PRO A 74 -1.34 13.48 2.13
C PRO A 74 -2.32 14.23 3.05
N VAL A 75 -3.52 13.66 3.24
CA VAL A 75 -4.51 14.19 4.17
C VAL A 75 -4.50 13.33 5.43
N PHE A 76 -4.16 13.93 6.55
CA PHE A 76 -4.20 13.29 7.87
C PHE A 76 -5.45 13.74 8.63
N PRO A 77 -6.08 12.86 9.45
CA PRO A 77 -7.20 13.27 10.27
C PRO A 77 -6.84 14.36 11.26
N ALA A 78 -7.84 15.18 11.59
CA ALA A 78 -7.67 16.26 12.55
C ALA A 78 -7.13 15.72 13.87
N ASN A 79 -6.15 16.43 14.43
CA ASN A 79 -5.51 16.13 15.70
C ASN A 79 -4.73 14.80 15.75
N SER A 80 -4.46 14.11 14.63
CA SER A 80 -3.63 12.91 14.65
C SER A 80 -2.18 13.25 15.01
N THR A 81 -1.60 12.45 15.90
CA THR A 81 -0.18 12.47 16.23
C THR A 81 0.65 11.71 15.20
N ILE A 82 1.97 11.88 15.23
CA ILE A 82 2.90 11.10 14.40
C ILE A 82 2.69 9.60 14.66
N GLN A 83 2.54 9.22 15.92
CA GLN A 83 2.27 7.83 16.31
C GLN A 83 0.96 7.32 15.70
N ASP A 84 -0.14 8.08 15.80
CA ASP A 84 -1.43 7.67 15.23
C ASP A 84 -1.33 7.41 13.72
N VAL A 85 -0.55 8.23 13.00
CA VAL A 85 -0.37 8.08 11.56
C VAL A 85 0.48 6.85 11.23
N LEU A 86 1.58 6.64 11.97
CA LEU A 86 2.46 5.50 11.74
C LEU A 86 1.78 4.17 12.11
N GLU A 87 1.01 4.12 13.19
CA GLU A 87 0.28 2.93 13.62
C GLU A 87 -0.77 2.48 12.61
N ARG A 88 -1.41 3.42 11.90
CA ARG A 88 -2.35 3.07 10.81
C ARG A 88 -1.71 2.27 9.70
N ALA A 89 -0.42 2.48 9.43
CA ALA A 89 0.30 1.68 8.43
C ALA A 89 0.37 0.18 8.83
N PHE A 90 0.12 -0.13 10.10
CA PHE A 90 0.18 -1.48 10.65
C PHE A 90 -1.19 -2.06 11.00
N HIS A 91 -2.32 -1.34 10.81
CA HIS A 91 -3.65 -1.84 11.18
C HIS A 91 -4.00 -3.20 10.56
N GLU A 92 -3.54 -3.49 9.34
CA GLU A 92 -3.72 -4.82 8.72
C GLU A 92 -2.95 -5.92 9.49
N LEU A 93 -1.75 -5.63 9.98
CA LEU A 93 -0.97 -6.57 10.80
C LEU A 93 -1.65 -6.79 12.15
N ASP A 94 -2.24 -5.75 12.72
CA ASP A 94 -2.94 -5.82 14.01
C ASP A 94 -4.15 -6.74 13.91
N SER A 95 -4.92 -6.60 12.83
CA SER A 95 -6.07 -7.47 12.57
C SER A 95 -5.63 -8.93 12.36
N LEU A 96 -4.51 -9.16 11.68
CA LEU A 96 -3.95 -10.52 11.51
C LEU A 96 -3.44 -11.11 12.82
N GLU A 97 -2.86 -10.28 13.70
CA GLU A 97 -2.40 -10.69 15.03
C GLU A 97 -3.59 -11.10 15.91
N ASP A 98 -4.66 -10.30 15.93
CA ASP A 98 -5.91 -10.62 16.65
C ASP A 98 -6.53 -11.94 16.16
N ASP A 99 -6.57 -12.15 14.85
CA ASP A 99 -7.12 -13.38 14.27
C ASP A 99 -6.24 -14.60 14.60
N LEU A 100 -4.92 -14.42 14.63
CA LEU A 100 -3.99 -15.46 15.08
C LEU A 100 -4.19 -15.83 16.54
N GLU A 101 -4.38 -14.85 17.43
CA GLU A 101 -4.67 -15.11 18.83
C GLU A 101 -5.98 -15.88 18.99
N ARG A 102 -7.04 -15.49 18.27
CA ARG A 102 -8.33 -16.19 18.28
C ARG A 102 -8.20 -17.63 17.78
N LEU A 103 -7.50 -17.85 16.67
CA LEU A 103 -7.27 -19.18 16.12
C LEU A 103 -6.42 -20.03 17.07
N ASN A 104 -5.39 -19.45 17.68
CA ASN A 104 -4.54 -20.13 18.66
C ASN A 104 -5.34 -20.64 19.87
N ILE A 105 -6.29 -19.83 20.38
CA ILE A 105 -7.18 -20.25 21.47
C ILE A 105 -8.04 -21.44 21.04
N LYS A 106 -8.64 -21.39 19.84
CA LYS A 106 -9.45 -22.50 19.32
C LYS A 106 -8.60 -23.77 19.14
N VAL A 107 -7.40 -23.64 18.56
CA VAL A 107 -6.46 -24.77 18.38
C VAL A 107 -6.09 -25.39 19.72
N SER A 108 -5.88 -24.58 20.75
CA SER A 108 -5.58 -25.05 22.10
C SER A 108 -6.74 -25.82 22.73
N GLN A 109 -7.98 -25.52 22.35
CA GLN A 109 -9.20 -26.19 22.84
C GLN A 109 -9.51 -27.49 22.08
N ASP A 110 -9.13 -27.58 20.81
CA ASP A 110 -9.35 -28.75 19.97
C ASP A 110 -8.11 -29.05 19.10
N PRO A 111 -7.03 -29.60 19.68
CA PRO A 111 -5.74 -29.75 18.99
C PRO A 111 -5.74 -30.81 17.88
N GLU A 112 -6.73 -31.71 17.85
CA GLU A 112 -6.85 -32.76 16.83
C GLU A 112 -7.61 -32.28 15.58
N ASN A 113 -8.15 -31.06 15.61
CA ASN A 113 -8.91 -30.48 14.51
C ASN A 113 -8.00 -30.02 13.36
N ILE A 114 -7.82 -30.89 12.37
CA ILE A 114 -6.94 -30.67 11.22
C ILE A 114 -7.32 -29.39 10.45
N ALA A 115 -8.61 -29.15 10.21
CA ALA A 115 -9.05 -27.97 9.46
C ALA A 115 -8.69 -26.66 10.17
N LEU A 116 -8.81 -26.65 11.49
CA LEU A 116 -8.45 -25.50 12.32
C LEU A 116 -6.94 -25.27 12.37
N LEU A 117 -6.14 -26.35 12.43
CA LEU A 117 -4.68 -26.28 12.33
C LEU A 117 -4.24 -25.72 10.96
N GLU A 118 -4.90 -26.13 9.87
CA GLU A 118 -4.63 -25.60 8.53
C GLU A 118 -4.96 -24.10 8.44
N GLU A 119 -6.09 -23.67 8.98
CA GLU A 119 -6.49 -22.25 9.03
C GLU A 119 -5.50 -21.40 9.82
N TYR A 120 -5.09 -21.88 11.01
CA TYR A 120 -4.08 -21.22 11.83
C TYR A 120 -2.73 -21.09 11.10
N ASN A 121 -2.25 -22.16 10.48
CA ASN A 121 -0.98 -22.14 9.77
C ASN A 121 -1.00 -21.18 8.57
N ALA A 122 -2.10 -21.14 7.82
CA ALA A 122 -2.27 -20.20 6.71
C ALA A 122 -2.29 -18.74 7.18
N ALA A 123 -2.99 -18.45 8.29
CA ALA A 123 -2.98 -17.13 8.91
C ALA A 123 -1.57 -16.74 9.41
N LEU A 124 -0.83 -17.70 9.98
CA LEU A 124 0.50 -17.49 10.51
C LEU A 124 1.50 -17.18 9.40
N GLU A 125 1.46 -17.96 8.31
CA GLU A 125 2.26 -17.69 7.11
C GLU A 125 1.93 -16.30 6.54
N HIS A 126 0.65 -15.93 6.45
CA HIS A 126 0.25 -14.64 5.94
C HIS A 126 0.76 -13.47 6.81
N TYR A 127 0.67 -13.58 8.14
CA TYR A 127 1.22 -12.60 9.09
C TYR A 127 2.75 -12.47 8.94
N GLN A 128 3.45 -13.59 8.78
CA GLN A 128 4.89 -13.62 8.57
C GLN A 128 5.30 -12.94 7.26
N LEU A 129 4.63 -13.26 6.15
CA LEU A 129 4.90 -12.66 4.84
C LEU A 129 4.69 -11.14 4.82
N ARG A 130 3.75 -10.63 5.61
CA ARG A 130 3.52 -9.18 5.78
C ARG A 130 4.52 -8.51 6.74
N GLY A 131 5.36 -9.30 7.42
CA GLY A 131 6.42 -8.83 8.30
C GLY A 131 5.94 -8.51 9.71
N GLY A 132 4.94 -9.23 10.22
CA GLY A 132 4.38 -9.04 11.55
C GLY A 132 5.43 -8.98 12.68
N TYR A 133 6.39 -9.90 12.71
CA TYR A 133 7.48 -9.90 13.71
C TYR A 133 8.41 -8.68 13.66
N GLN A 134 8.41 -7.94 12.55
CA GLN A 134 9.23 -6.75 12.36
C GLN A 134 8.43 -5.46 12.60
N ARG A 135 7.14 -5.53 12.95
CA ARG A 135 6.28 -4.35 13.13
C ARG A 135 6.92 -3.31 14.07
N ARG A 136 7.29 -3.75 15.28
CA ARG A 136 7.89 -2.86 16.30
C ARG A 136 9.22 -2.25 15.84
N SER A 137 10.10 -3.06 15.27
CA SER A 137 11.41 -2.58 14.79
C SER A 137 11.30 -1.66 13.57
N ARG A 138 10.31 -1.87 12.70
CA ARG A 138 10.00 -0.96 11.58
C ARG A 138 9.48 0.38 12.07
N LEU A 139 8.56 0.40 13.04
CA LEU A 139 8.06 1.64 13.64
C LEU A 139 9.21 2.45 14.26
N GLU A 140 10.00 1.82 15.11
CA GLU A 140 11.19 2.44 15.74
C GLU A 140 12.21 2.91 14.70
N GLY A 141 12.43 2.12 13.64
CA GLY A 141 13.31 2.48 12.54
C GLY A 141 12.85 3.73 11.80
N VAL A 142 11.54 3.87 11.55
CA VAL A 142 10.96 5.07 10.93
C VAL A 142 11.08 6.27 11.86
N LEU A 143 10.72 6.13 13.15
CA LEU A 143 10.86 7.20 14.13
C LEU A 143 12.29 7.70 14.23
N LEU A 144 13.27 6.80 14.22
CA LEU A 144 14.68 7.15 14.24
C LEU A 144 15.13 7.81 12.94
N ALA A 145 14.83 7.22 11.78
CA ALA A 145 15.31 7.68 10.48
C ALA A 145 14.81 9.08 10.12
N PHE A 146 13.59 9.43 10.57
CA PHE A 146 12.99 10.73 10.31
C PHE A 146 13.12 11.71 11.49
N GLY A 147 13.82 11.33 12.57
CA GLY A 147 14.06 12.22 13.72
C GLY A 147 12.81 12.54 14.54
N PHE A 148 11.84 11.63 14.59
CA PHE A 148 10.61 11.74 15.37
C PHE A 148 10.70 11.11 16.76
N ARG A 149 11.84 10.51 17.13
CA ARG A 149 12.01 9.98 18.49
C ARG A 149 11.86 11.09 19.55
N GLY A 150 11.02 10.83 20.55
CA GLY A 150 10.62 11.80 21.59
C GLY A 150 9.58 12.83 21.13
N ARG A 151 9.11 12.74 19.89
CA ARG A 151 8.11 13.63 19.28
C ARG A 151 6.87 12.87 18.79
N GLU A 152 6.73 11.60 19.17
CA GLU A 152 5.71 10.67 18.68
C GLU A 152 4.29 11.21 18.88
N PHE A 153 4.08 11.95 19.98
CA PHE A 153 2.81 12.54 20.37
C PHE A 153 2.60 13.97 19.85
N GLU A 154 3.52 14.50 19.04
CA GLU A 154 3.29 15.77 18.36
C GLU A 154 2.26 15.60 17.25
N GLN A 155 1.39 16.61 17.09
CA GLN A 155 0.42 16.63 16.01
C GLN A 155 1.12 16.77 14.65
N VAL A 156 0.69 15.97 13.68
CA VAL A 156 1.23 15.99 12.32
C VAL A 156 1.06 17.35 11.64
N SER A 157 0.01 18.09 12.01
CA SER A 157 -0.24 19.47 11.54
C SER A 157 0.86 20.47 11.86
N LYS A 158 1.78 20.15 12.77
CA LYS A 158 2.95 20.97 13.09
C LYS A 158 4.16 20.66 12.21
N LEU A 159 4.10 19.62 11.39
CA LEU A 159 5.18 19.23 10.49
C LEU A 159 5.12 20.06 9.20
N SER A 160 6.29 20.39 8.66
CA SER A 160 6.42 21.04 7.36
C SER A 160 5.87 20.12 6.26
N GLY A 161 4.77 20.53 5.62
CA GLY A 161 4.02 19.73 4.66
C GLY A 161 2.51 19.70 4.91
N GLY A 162 2.08 20.09 6.12
CA GLY A 162 0.68 20.06 6.55
C GLY A 162 0.34 18.85 7.42
#